data_AF-A0A328A6D4-F1
#
_entry.id   AF-A0A328A6D4-F1
#
_cell.length_a   1.000
_cell.length_b   1.000
_cell.length_c   1.000
_cell.angle_alpha   90.00
_cell.angle_beta   90.00
_cell.angle_gamma   90.00
#
_symmetry.space_group_name_H-M   'P 1'
#
loop_
_entity.id
_entity.type
_entity.pdbx_description
1 polymer ?
#
loop_
_entity_poly.entity_id
_entity_poly.type
_entity_poly.pdbx_seq_one_letter_code
_entity_poly.pdbx_strand_id
1 'polypeptide(L)'
;METIFPYIIMITVTVMIFSFIFTVYNIAKYFREVKDVRRAWYRARARQCFSIFMFAFACNQILLFPNTFTYIICALLIAYAIYNYQYAIKAKKYFESHFGEEDAAWEALRKKQQNRK
;
A
#
# COMPACT_ATOMS: atom_id res chain seq x y z
N MET A 1 -14.21 -16.75 -26.63
CA MET A 1 -14.27 -15.97 -25.37
C MET A 1 -14.22 -16.85 -24.13
N GLU A 2 -14.71 -18.10 -24.18
CA GLU A 2 -14.70 -19.02 -23.04
C GLU A 2 -13.31 -19.41 -22.52
N THR A 3 -12.29 -19.43 -23.37
CA THR A 3 -10.92 -19.75 -22.95
C THR A 3 -10.16 -18.56 -22.38
N ILE A 4 -10.48 -17.32 -22.76
CA ILE A 4 -9.73 -16.11 -22.38
C ILE A 4 -10.12 -15.63 -20.97
N PHE A 5 -11.41 -15.69 -20.67
CA PHE A 5 -11.99 -15.26 -19.40
C PHE A 5 -11.31 -15.88 -18.15
N PRO A 6 -11.07 -17.21 -18.07
CA PRO A 6 -10.39 -17.80 -16.92
C PRO A 6 -8.94 -17.33 -16.76
N TYR A 7 -8.21 -17.05 -17.84
CA TYR A 7 -6.86 -16.51 -17.75
C TYR A 7 -6.83 -15.08 -17.18
N ILE A 8 -7.79 -14.23 -17.56
CA ILE A 8 -7.90 -12.87 -17.02
C ILE A 8 -8.14 -12.90 -15.51
N ILE A 9 -9.05 -13.78 -15.04
CA ILE A 9 -9.32 -13.97 -13.62
C ILE A 9 -8.06 -14.44 -12.90
N MET A 10 -7.36 -15.44 -13.45
CA MET A 10 -6.13 -15.97 -12.86
C MET A 10 -5.04 -14.91 -12.71
N ILE A 11 -4.82 -14.07 -13.74
CA ILE A 11 -3.86 -12.97 -13.69
C ILE A 11 -4.27 -11.95 -12.61
N THR A 12 -5.56 -11.59 -12.56
CA THR A 12 -6.06 -10.62 -11.58
C THR A 12 -5.90 -11.15 -10.14
N VAL A 13 -6.21 -12.43 -9.92
CA VAL A 13 -5.99 -13.12 -8.63
C VAL A 13 -4.50 -13.15 -8.28
N THR A 14 -3.63 -13.40 -9.25
CA THR A 14 -2.18 -13.38 -9.04
C THR A 14 -1.71 -12.00 -8.57
N VAL A 15 -2.18 -10.92 -9.24
CA VAL A 15 -1.91 -9.54 -8.82
C VAL A 15 -2.42 -9.26 -7.41
N MET A 16 -3.60 -9.76 -7.05
CA MET A 16 -4.15 -9.64 -5.69
C MET A 16 -3.22 -10.29 -4.66
N ILE A 17 -2.81 -11.55 -4.89
CA ILE A 17 -1.95 -12.29 -3.96
C ILE A 17 -0.63 -11.55 -3.73
N PHE A 18 0.06 -11.14 -4.79
CA PHE A 18 1.30 -10.39 -4.66
C PHE A 18 1.10 -9.04 -3.95
N SER A 19 0.07 -8.29 -4.34
CA SER A 19 -0.25 -7.00 -3.70
C SER A 19 -0.56 -7.15 -2.21
N PHE A 20 -1.24 -8.23 -1.82
CA PHE A 20 -1.53 -8.55 -0.44
C PHE A 20 -0.26 -8.92 0.34
N ILE A 21 0.60 -9.78 -0.21
CA ILE A 21 1.90 -10.12 0.39
C ILE A 21 2.74 -8.85 0.61
N PHE A 22 2.84 -7.98 -0.40
CA PHE A 22 3.58 -6.72 -0.25
C PHE A 22 2.94 -5.81 0.80
N THR A 23 1.61 -5.77 0.90
CA THR A 23 0.91 -5.01 1.94
C THR A 23 1.31 -5.51 3.33
N VAL A 24 1.21 -6.82 3.57
CA VAL A 24 1.56 -7.44 4.86
C VAL A 24 3.04 -7.25 5.18
N TYR A 25 3.92 -7.40 4.20
CA TYR A 25 5.36 -7.18 4.36
C TYR A 25 5.68 -5.75 4.83
N ASN A 26 5.04 -4.74 4.22
CA ASN A 26 5.23 -3.34 4.62
C ASN A 26 4.61 -3.05 6.00
N ILE A 27 3.49 -3.70 6.35
CA ILE A 27 2.92 -3.63 7.70
C ILE A 27 3.87 -4.23 8.74
N ALA A 28 4.46 -5.40 8.45
CA ALA A 28 5.43 -6.03 9.34
C ALA A 28 6.65 -5.14 9.57
N LYS A 29 7.15 -4.46 8.52
CA LYS A 29 8.22 -3.47 8.65
C LYS A 29 7.79 -2.23 9.43
N TYR A 30 6.56 -1.76 9.23
CA TYR A 30 5.98 -0.64 10.01
C TYR A 30 6.00 -0.90 11.53
N PHE A 31 5.80 -2.14 11.97
CA PHE A 31 5.85 -2.48 13.40
C PHE A 31 7.26 -2.59 13.96
N ARG A 32 8.25 -2.90 13.10
CA ARG A 32 9.65 -3.08 13.52
C ARG A 32 10.47 -1.78 13.51
N GLU A 33 10.05 -0.79 12.74
CA GLU A 33 10.80 0.44 12.56
C GLU A 33 10.65 1.39 13.76
N VAL A 34 11.78 1.78 14.35
CA VAL A 34 11.84 2.71 15.51
C VAL A 34 11.82 4.18 15.07
N LYS A 35 12.25 4.44 13.84
CA LYS A 35 12.32 5.77 13.23
C LYS A 35 10.94 6.20 12.71
N ASP A 36 10.40 7.30 13.22
CA ASP A 36 9.02 7.73 12.95
C ASP A 36 8.74 8.08 11.48
N VAL A 37 9.69 8.69 10.77
CA VAL A 37 9.55 9.05 9.35
C VAL A 37 9.57 7.80 8.48
N ARG A 38 10.53 6.88 8.71
CA ARG A 38 10.57 5.59 8.01
C ARG A 38 9.34 4.73 8.32
N ARG A 39 8.86 4.76 9.56
CA ARG A 39 7.63 4.11 9.96
C ARG A 39 6.43 4.66 9.19
N ALA A 40 6.30 5.98 9.08
CA ALA A 40 5.25 6.62 8.28
C ALA A 40 5.36 6.28 6.79
N TRP A 41 6.58 6.17 6.25
CA TRP A 41 6.84 5.72 4.89
C TRP A 41 6.36 4.28 4.64
N TYR A 42 6.68 3.33 5.53
CA TYR A 42 6.19 1.95 5.41
C TYR A 42 4.67 1.86 5.48
N ARG A 43 4.04 2.69 6.33
CA ARG A 43 2.57 2.80 6.38
C ARG A 43 1.99 3.30 5.06
N ALA A 44 2.59 4.34 4.46
CA ALA A 44 2.16 4.85 3.16
C ALA A 44 2.34 3.81 2.05
N ARG A 45 3.46 3.07 2.05
CA ARG A 45 3.75 2.00 1.09
C ARG A 45 2.77 0.83 1.22
N ALA A 46 2.43 0.41 2.44
CA ALA A 46 1.41 -0.60 2.70
C ALA A 46 0.04 -0.16 2.15
N ARG A 47 -0.37 1.10 2.40
CA ARG A 47 -1.62 1.66 1.87
C ARG A 47 -1.65 1.68 0.34
N GLN A 48 -0.51 1.98 -0.29
CA GLN A 48 -0.38 1.92 -1.75
C GLN A 48 -0.64 0.50 -2.28
N CYS A 49 0.04 -0.51 -1.72
CA CYS A 49 -0.13 -1.91 -2.11
C CYS A 49 -1.57 -2.40 -1.87
N PHE A 50 -2.18 -2.00 -0.76
CA PHE A 50 -3.58 -2.34 -0.46
C PHE A 50 -4.55 -1.73 -1.47
N SER A 51 -4.27 -0.51 -1.95
CA SER A 51 -5.11 0.14 -2.97
C SER A 51 -5.06 -0.62 -4.31
N ILE A 52 -3.88 -1.14 -4.69
CA ILE A 52 -3.74 -1.99 -5.89
C ILE A 52 -4.51 -3.30 -5.72
N PHE A 53 -4.38 -3.95 -4.56
CA PHE A 53 -5.16 -5.14 -4.22
C PHE A 53 -6.66 -4.90 -4.36
N MET A 54 -7.14 -3.80 -3.77
CA MET A 54 -8.56 -3.46 -3.75
C MET A 54 -9.09 -3.14 -5.16
N PHE A 55 -8.30 -2.44 -5.99
CA PHE A 55 -8.65 -2.22 -7.40
C PHE A 55 -8.75 -3.54 -8.17
N ALA A 56 -7.75 -4.42 -8.06
CA ALA A 56 -7.75 -5.73 -8.70
C ALA A 56 -8.95 -6.59 -8.25
N PHE A 57 -9.27 -6.57 -6.95
CA PHE A 57 -10.44 -7.25 -6.40
C PHE A 57 -11.75 -6.74 -7.00
N ALA A 58 -11.94 -5.43 -7.10
CA ALA A 58 -13.15 -4.84 -7.69
C ALA A 58 -13.33 -5.26 -9.15
N CYS A 59 -12.25 -5.17 -9.94
CA CYS A 59 -12.26 -5.60 -11.34
C CYS A 59 -12.60 -7.08 -11.46
N ASN A 60 -12.03 -7.92 -10.59
CA ASN A 60 -12.33 -9.34 -10.57
C ASN A 60 -13.81 -9.62 -10.26
N GLN A 61 -14.42 -8.88 -9.33
CA GLN A 61 -15.84 -9.09 -9.00
C GLN A 61 -16.81 -8.63 -10.07
N ILE A 62 -16.49 -7.54 -10.77
CA ILE A 62 -17.24 -7.11 -11.96
C ILE A 62 -17.27 -8.22 -13.01
N LEU A 63 -16.15 -8.92 -13.20
CA LEU A 63 -16.05 -10.02 -14.16
C LEU A 63 -16.84 -11.25 -13.69
N LEU A 64 -16.69 -11.65 -12.43
CA LEU A 64 -17.30 -12.88 -11.89
C LEU A 64 -18.81 -12.78 -11.65
N PHE A 65 -19.31 -11.61 -11.25
CA PHE A 65 -20.70 -11.43 -10.82
C PHE A 65 -21.32 -10.21 -11.50
N PRO A 66 -21.91 -10.39 -12.69
CA PRO A 66 -22.57 -9.32 -13.44
C PRO A 66 -23.95 -9.00 -12.84
N ASN A 67 -23.95 -8.40 -11.65
CA ASN A 67 -25.14 -7.94 -10.95
C ASN A 67 -25.06 -6.41 -10.76
N THR A 68 -26.19 -5.72 -10.91
CA THR A 68 -26.32 -4.28 -10.67
C THR A 68 -25.73 -3.84 -9.33
N PHE A 69 -26.00 -4.61 -8.26
CA PHE A 69 -25.44 -4.32 -6.94
C PHE A 69 -23.91 -4.43 -6.91
N THR A 70 -23.35 -5.45 -7.58
CA THR A 70 -21.90 -5.62 -7.70
C THR A 70 -21.27 -4.43 -8.40
N TYR A 71 -21.88 -3.94 -9.49
CA TYR A 71 -21.36 -2.78 -10.22
C TYR A 71 -21.32 -1.51 -9.37
N ILE A 72 -22.37 -1.24 -8.61
CA ILE A 72 -22.44 -0.05 -7.73
C ILE A 72 -21.35 -0.13 -6.66
N ILE A 73 -21.24 -1.26 -5.96
CA ILE A 73 -20.25 -1.44 -4.89
C ILE A 73 -18.83 -1.37 -5.46
N CYS A 74 -18.57 -2.04 -6.58
CA CYS A 74 -17.25 -2.03 -7.20
C CYS A 74 -16.86 -0.66 -7.74
N ALA A 75 -17.81 0.14 -8.25
CA ALA A 75 -17.53 1.51 -8.67
C ALA A 75 -17.07 2.39 -7.50
N LEU A 76 -17.74 2.31 -6.34
CA LEU A 76 -17.33 3.01 -5.13
C LEU A 76 -15.96 2.55 -4.64
N LEU A 77 -15.72 1.24 -4.66
CA LEU A 77 -14.46 0.64 -4.23
C LEU A 77 -13.29 1.05 -5.14
N ILE A 78 -13.51 1.10 -6.46
CA ILE A 78 -12.53 1.59 -7.44
C ILE A 78 -12.21 3.07 -7.20
N ALA A 79 -13.23 3.91 -7.02
CA ALA A 79 -13.03 5.33 -6.73
C ALA A 79 -12.20 5.54 -5.45
N TYR A 80 -12.54 4.80 -4.39
CA TYR A 80 -11.80 4.82 -3.13
C TYR A 80 -10.36 4.31 -3.28
N ALA A 81 -10.14 3.28 -4.10
CA ALA A 81 -8.81 2.73 -4.40
C ALA A 81 -7.91 3.76 -5.09
N ILE A 82 -8.44 4.43 -6.11
CA ILE A 82 -7.71 5.46 -6.87
C ILE A 82 -7.33 6.62 -5.95
N TYR A 83 -8.28 7.11 -5.15
CA TYR A 83 -8.04 8.19 -4.19
C TYR A 83 -6.92 7.83 -3.19
N ASN A 84 -7.01 6.64 -2.57
CA ASN A 84 -6.00 6.17 -1.62
C ASN A 84 -4.64 5.96 -2.27
N TYR A 85 -4.60 5.47 -3.50
CA TYR A 85 -3.37 5.26 -4.24
C TYR A 85 -2.63 6.59 -4.49
N GLN A 86 -3.35 7.62 -4.93
CA GLN A 86 -2.78 8.95 -5.14
C GLN A 86 -2.27 9.57 -3.84
N TYR A 87 -3.05 9.49 -2.77
CA TYR A 87 -2.63 9.95 -1.45
C TYR A 87 -1.37 9.23 -0.98
N ALA A 88 -1.32 7.91 -1.13
CA ALA A 88 -0.18 7.09 -0.73
C ALA A 88 1.10 7.44 -1.51
N ILE A 89 1.00 7.74 -2.81
CA ILE A 89 2.14 8.21 -3.61
C ILE A 89 2.67 9.55 -3.08
N LYS A 90 1.79 10.50 -2.81
CA LYS A 90 2.16 11.83 -2.29
C LYS A 90 2.84 11.69 -0.91
N ALA A 91 2.23 10.92 -0.01
CA ALA A 91 2.77 10.65 1.31
C ALA A 91 4.14 9.96 1.25
N LYS A 92 4.30 8.95 0.38
CA LYS A 92 5.58 8.24 0.22
C LYS A 92 6.70 9.21 -0.21
N LYS A 93 6.45 10.04 -1.24
CA LYS A 93 7.40 11.04 -1.72
C LYS A 93 7.75 12.06 -0.65
N TYR A 94 6.74 12.51 0.11
CA TYR A 94 6.94 13.44 1.21
C TYR A 94 7.86 12.87 2.29
N PHE A 95 7.63 11.63 2.75
CA PHE A 95 8.49 11.05 3.78
C PHE A 95 9.90 10.74 3.27
N GLU A 96 10.03 10.32 2.02
CA GLU A 96 11.32 10.01 1.39
C GLU A 96 12.25 11.23 1.35
N SER A 97 11.71 12.45 1.14
CA SER A 97 12.52 13.67 1.16
C SER A 97 13.05 14.05 2.55
N HIS A 98 12.43 13.58 3.63
CA HIS A 98 12.81 13.92 5.00
C HIS A 98 13.70 12.87 5.67
N PHE A 99 14.16 11.85 4.93
CA PHE A 99 15.03 10.81 5.50
C PHE A 99 16.36 11.35 6.01
N GLY A 100 16.96 12.34 5.32
CA GLY A 100 18.22 12.95 5.76
C GLY A 100 18.10 13.73 7.06
N GLU A 101 17.00 14.47 7.25
CA GLU A 101 16.73 15.23 8.46
C GLU A 101 16.49 14.31 9.66
N GLU A 102 15.75 13.22 9.45
CA GLU A 102 15.55 12.20 10.47
C GLU A 102 16.89 11.57 10.89
N ASP A 103 17.73 11.18 9.92
CA ASP A 103 19.01 10.55 10.22
C ASP A 103 19.92 11.49 11.04
N ALA A 104 19.97 12.79 10.71
CA ALA A 104 20.70 13.80 11.49
C ALA A 104 20.15 13.99 12.91
N ALA A 105 18.82 14.00 13.07
CA ALA A 105 18.17 14.12 14.38
C ALA A 105 18.49 12.92 15.29
N TRP A 106 18.46 11.70 14.75
CA TRP A 106 18.80 10.49 15.49
C TRP A 106 20.29 10.43 15.88
N GLU A 107 21.19 10.93 15.03
CA GLU A 107 22.62 11.05 15.38
C GLU A 107 22.84 12.04 16.53
N ALA A 108 22.17 13.19 16.51
CA ALA A 108 22.24 14.17 17.59
C ALA A 108 21.71 13.59 18.92
N LEU A 109 20.63 12.80 18.88
CA LEU A 109 20.10 12.09 20.05
C LEU A 109 21.09 11.05 20.58
N ARG A 110 21.72 10.26 19.70
CA ARG A 110 22.74 9.28 20.09
C ARG A 110 23.95 9.94 20.76
N LYS A 111 24.47 11.03 20.19
CA LYS A 111 25.60 11.79 20.78
C LYS A 111 25.25 12.35 22.16
N LYS A 112 24.04 12.90 22.34
CA LYS A 112 23.56 13.36 23.66
C LYS A 112 23.45 12.23 24.69
N GLN A 113 23.01 11.05 24.28
CA GLN A 113 22.94 9.88 25.17
C GLN A 113 24.32 9.36 25.55
N GLN A 114 25.28 9.41 24.62
CA GLN A 114 26.65 8.98 24.87
C GLN A 114 27.40 9.94 25.81
N ASN A 115 27.19 11.25 25.70
CA ASN A 115 27.79 12.25 26.60
C ASN A 115 27.18 12.29 28.01
N ARG A 116 26.04 11.63 28.23
CA ARG A 116 25.38 11.54 29.55
C ARG A 116 25.80 10.31 30.37
N LYS A 117 26.55 9.39 29.76
CA LYS A 117 27.16 8.23 30.43
C LYS A 117 28.61 8.53 30.75
#